data_AF-A0A965Y956-F1
#
_entry.id   AF-A0A965Y956-F1
#
_cell.length_a   1.000
_cell.length_b   1.000
_cell.length_c   1.000
_cell.angle_alpha   90.00
_cell.angle_beta   90.00
_cell.angle_gamma   90.00
#
_symmetry.space_group_name_H-M   'P 1'
#
loop_
_entity.id
_entity.type
_entity.pdbx_description
1 polymer ?
#
loop_
_entity_poly.entity_id
_entity_poly.type
_entity_poly.pdbx_seq_one_letter_code
_entity_poly.pdbx_strand_id
1 'polypeptide(L)'
;MKIQININHNYYEENPLNFEKIFTTYNIKKTGNEKKVKSLFSPTFELKLKNENLSNIQITKFKKKRYFDADEESLILRLYSKENIDGDTIYFIQTGLFAGILYYKNCQFNIETKYVNSILKRMLNFVNDIYIDTTPFNAIKDKNNNQFKFIISYLFIQSLEKAAILGLPQEYISHKLKNNKVRGQIDINC
;
A
#
# COMPACT_ATOMS: atom_id res chain seq x y z
N MET A 1 -24.44 -31.65 13.66
CA MET A 1 -22.98 -31.38 13.49
C MET A 1 -22.76 -29.89 13.67
N LYS A 2 -22.00 -29.46 14.69
CA LYS A 2 -21.78 -28.04 15.00
C LYS A 2 -20.37 -27.68 14.53
N ILE A 3 -20.26 -27.07 13.35
CA ILE A 3 -18.98 -26.65 12.78
C ILE A 3 -18.68 -25.26 13.36
N GLN A 4 -17.71 -25.16 14.26
CA GLN A 4 -17.15 -23.88 14.67
C GLN A 4 -16.07 -23.49 13.66
N ILE A 5 -16.33 -22.45 12.88
CA ILE A 5 -15.33 -21.84 12.02
C ILE A 5 -14.56 -20.87 12.92
N ASN A 6 -13.28 -21.15 13.17
CA ASN A 6 -12.40 -20.20 13.85
C ASN A 6 -12.28 -18.95 12.98
N ILE A 7 -12.71 -17.81 13.51
CA ILE A 7 -12.57 -16.52 12.84
C ILE A 7 -11.10 -16.14 12.97
N ASN A 8 -10.37 -16.18 11.85
CA ASN A 8 -9.01 -15.68 11.82
C ASN A 8 -9.06 -14.15 11.89
N HIS A 9 -8.39 -13.57 12.88
CA HIS A 9 -8.38 -12.13 13.08
C HIS A 9 -7.21 -11.45 12.35
N ASN A 10 -6.29 -12.20 11.73
CA ASN A 10 -5.02 -11.65 11.23
C ASN A 10 -5.08 -11.27 9.74
N TYR A 11 -5.98 -11.87 8.97
CA TYR A 11 -6.17 -11.54 7.55
C TYR A 11 -7.62 -11.73 7.11
N TYR A 12 -7.98 -11.06 6.03
CA TYR A 12 -9.24 -11.23 5.33
C TYR A 12 -8.99 -12.04 4.05
N GLU A 13 -9.87 -13.00 3.77
CA GLU A 13 -9.84 -13.82 2.57
C GLU A 13 -11.15 -13.63 1.80
N GLU A 14 -11.05 -13.28 0.53
CA GLU A 14 -12.21 -13.21 -0.35
C GLU A 14 -12.74 -14.60 -0.73
N ASN A 15 -14.02 -14.64 -1.12
CA ASN A 15 -14.62 -15.86 -1.66
C ASN A 15 -13.86 -16.34 -2.91
N PRO A 16 -13.79 -17.67 -3.15
CA PRO A 16 -13.10 -18.22 -4.31
C PRO A 16 -13.61 -17.61 -5.63
N LEU A 17 -12.68 -17.13 -6.45
CA LEU A 17 -12.97 -16.48 -7.73
C LEU A 17 -12.56 -17.38 -8.89
N ASN A 18 -13.45 -17.48 -9.88
CA ASN A 18 -13.11 -18.04 -11.20
C ASN A 18 -12.41 -16.97 -12.04
N PHE A 19 -11.61 -17.38 -13.02
CA PHE A 19 -10.85 -16.45 -13.86
C PHE A 19 -11.73 -15.36 -14.48
N GLU A 20 -12.93 -15.69 -14.97
CA GLU A 20 -13.85 -14.71 -15.54
C GLU A 20 -14.46 -13.77 -14.51
N LYS A 21 -14.72 -14.27 -13.30
CA LYS A 21 -15.26 -13.48 -12.19
C LYS A 21 -14.29 -12.39 -11.74
N ILE A 22 -12.98 -12.59 -11.88
CA ILE A 22 -12.00 -11.55 -11.54
C ILE A 22 -12.22 -10.30 -12.41
N PHE A 23 -12.47 -10.48 -13.71
CA PHE A 23 -12.67 -9.34 -14.62
C PHE A 23 -13.99 -8.62 -14.37
N THR A 24 -15.06 -9.37 -14.05
CA THR A 24 -16.37 -8.76 -13.78
C THR A 24 -16.41 -8.06 -12.43
N THR A 25 -15.90 -8.69 -11.36
CA THR A 25 -15.90 -8.13 -10.00
C THR A 25 -15.06 -6.86 -9.91
N TYR A 26 -13.87 -6.85 -10.50
CA TYR A 26 -12.96 -5.70 -10.44
C TYR A 26 -13.04 -4.77 -11.65
N ASN A 27 -14.03 -4.99 -12.53
CA ASN A 27 -14.28 -4.18 -13.73
C ASN A 27 -13.03 -3.99 -14.62
N ILE A 28 -12.27 -5.08 -14.83
CA ILE A 28 -11.04 -5.10 -15.61
C ILE A 28 -11.37 -5.56 -17.04
N LYS A 29 -10.85 -4.85 -18.04
CA LYS A 29 -10.96 -5.30 -19.45
C LYS A 29 -10.18 -6.60 -19.64
N LYS A 30 -10.87 -7.67 -20.07
CA LYS A 30 -10.27 -8.99 -20.34
C LYS A 30 -9.22 -8.92 -21.46
N THR A 31 -9.54 -8.24 -22.56
CA THR A 31 -8.66 -8.11 -23.73
C THR A 31 -7.31 -7.46 -23.37
N GLY A 32 -6.22 -8.19 -23.61
CA GLY A 32 -4.84 -7.72 -23.38
C GLY A 32 -4.32 -7.83 -21.94
N ASN A 33 -5.18 -8.09 -20.95
CA ASN A 33 -4.77 -8.19 -19.53
C ASN A 33 -4.72 -9.62 -18.99
N GLU A 34 -5.19 -10.62 -19.74
CA GLU A 34 -5.25 -12.02 -19.27
C GLU A 34 -3.90 -12.56 -18.79
N LYS A 35 -2.85 -12.40 -19.58
CA LYS A 35 -1.49 -12.83 -19.22
C LYS A 35 -0.97 -12.12 -17.98
N LYS A 36 -1.27 -10.82 -17.85
CA LYS A 36 -0.87 -10.02 -16.68
C LYS A 36 -1.57 -10.52 -15.44
N VAL A 37 -2.90 -10.70 -15.48
CA VAL A 37 -3.67 -11.21 -14.34
C VAL A 37 -3.18 -12.59 -13.93
N LYS A 38 -2.98 -13.52 -14.87
CA LYS A 38 -2.40 -14.85 -14.55
C LYS A 38 -1.03 -14.76 -13.90
N SER A 39 -0.17 -13.83 -14.34
CA SER A 39 1.17 -13.63 -13.74
C SER A 39 1.16 -13.00 -12.33
N LEU A 40 0.02 -12.46 -11.88
CA LEU A 40 -0.13 -11.92 -10.53
C LEU A 40 -0.35 -13.05 -9.50
N PHE A 41 -1.06 -14.10 -9.88
CA PHE A 41 -1.36 -15.23 -9.00
C PHE A 41 -0.24 -16.26 -9.06
N SER A 42 0.30 -16.60 -7.91
CA SER A 42 1.28 -17.69 -7.75
C SER A 42 1.02 -18.40 -6.43
N PRO A 43 1.15 -19.73 -6.36
CA PRO A 43 0.94 -20.50 -5.13
C PRO A 43 1.76 -19.99 -3.94
N THR A 44 2.96 -19.44 -4.22
CA THR A 44 3.94 -18.98 -3.23
C THR A 44 3.97 -17.47 -3.05
N PHE A 45 3.19 -16.70 -3.82
CA PHE A 45 3.29 -15.24 -3.75
C PHE A 45 2.66 -14.71 -2.47
N GLU A 46 3.51 -14.13 -1.62
CA GLU A 46 3.12 -13.48 -0.39
C GLU A 46 3.86 -12.15 -0.23
N LEU A 47 3.10 -11.09 -0.01
CA LEU A 47 3.62 -9.75 0.23
C LEU A 47 3.50 -9.45 1.73
N LYS A 48 4.62 -9.58 2.44
CA LYS A 48 4.77 -9.28 3.88
C LYS A 48 5.46 -7.93 4.09
N LEU A 49 5.36 -7.42 5.32
CA LEU A 49 5.96 -6.15 5.74
C LEU A 49 7.45 -6.01 5.42
N LYS A 50 8.25 -7.04 5.73
CA LYS A 50 9.71 -7.03 5.61
C LYS A 50 10.23 -7.64 4.30
N ASN A 51 9.40 -7.75 3.28
CA ASN A 51 9.83 -8.35 2.01
C ASN A 51 10.94 -7.48 1.38
N GLU A 52 12.10 -8.07 1.09
CA GLU A 52 13.31 -7.38 0.60
C GLU A 52 13.06 -6.61 -0.71
N ASN A 53 12.12 -7.10 -1.53
CA ASN A 53 11.69 -6.47 -2.79
C ASN A 53 10.89 -5.17 -2.59
N LEU A 54 10.62 -4.78 -1.34
CA LEU A 54 9.75 -3.69 -0.96
C LEU A 54 10.47 -2.67 -0.07
N SER A 55 11.75 -2.39 -0.37
CA SER A 55 12.58 -1.39 0.32
C SER A 55 11.92 -0.01 0.47
N ASN A 56 10.85 0.27 -0.29
CA ASN A 56 10.17 1.56 -0.32
C ASN A 56 8.75 1.54 0.30
N ILE A 57 8.33 0.51 1.03
CA ILE A 57 7.05 0.57 1.77
C ILE A 57 7.24 1.46 3.00
N GLN A 58 6.76 2.70 2.92
CA GLN A 58 6.58 3.55 4.09
C GLN A 58 5.23 3.25 4.73
N ILE A 59 5.27 2.65 5.92
CA ILE A 59 4.07 2.42 6.73
C ILE A 59 3.92 3.60 7.67
N THR A 60 2.94 4.44 7.38
CA THR A 60 2.61 5.54 8.26
C THR A 60 1.80 5.00 9.44
N LYS A 61 2.48 4.77 10.57
CA LYS A 61 1.81 4.48 11.84
C LYS A 61 1.43 5.79 12.51
N PHE A 62 0.15 5.92 12.83
CA PHE A 62 -0.37 7.16 13.41
C PHE A 62 -0.27 7.25 14.93
N LYS A 63 -0.06 6.12 15.62
CA LYS A 63 0.25 6.10 17.06
C LYS A 63 1.56 5.37 17.34
N LYS A 64 2.40 5.94 18.20
CA LYS A 64 3.65 5.36 18.74
C LYS A 64 3.43 4.21 19.75
N LYS A 65 2.34 3.44 19.68
CA LYS A 65 2.07 2.39 20.68
C LYS A 65 3.05 1.22 20.52
N ARG A 66 3.70 0.83 21.63
CA ARG A 66 4.62 -0.31 21.82
C ARG A 66 4.00 -1.71 21.60
N TYR A 67 2.68 -1.80 21.37
CA TYR A 67 1.95 -3.08 21.30
C TYR A 67 1.54 -3.49 19.87
N PHE A 68 1.88 -2.66 18.88
CA PHE A 68 1.70 -2.93 17.46
C PHE A 68 3.09 -2.86 16.82
N ASP A 69 4.00 -3.66 17.35
CA ASP A 69 5.06 -4.17 16.50
C ASP A 69 4.29 -4.93 15.42
N ALA A 70 4.23 -4.32 14.24
CA ALA A 70 3.65 -5.01 13.12
C ALA A 70 4.63 -6.16 12.94
N ASP A 71 4.23 -7.37 13.36
CA ASP A 71 5.06 -8.55 13.23
C ASP A 71 5.65 -8.48 11.83
N GLU A 72 6.96 -8.62 11.69
CA GLU A 72 7.63 -8.47 10.40
C GLU A 72 7.01 -9.39 9.33
N GLU A 73 6.31 -10.43 9.81
CA GLU A 73 5.55 -11.42 9.08
C GLU A 73 4.11 -11.03 8.72
N SER A 74 3.64 -9.84 9.10
CA SER A 74 2.29 -9.37 8.85
C SER A 74 2.01 -9.36 7.35
N LEU A 75 1.02 -10.17 6.96
CA LEU A 75 0.58 -10.25 5.57
C LEU A 75 0.00 -8.90 5.15
N ILE A 76 0.36 -8.40 3.97
CA ILE A 76 -0.30 -7.27 3.33
C ILE A 76 -1.22 -7.78 2.22
N LEU A 77 -0.68 -8.60 1.32
CA LEU A 77 -1.41 -9.16 0.18
C LEU A 77 -0.87 -10.54 -0.19
N ARG A 78 -1.75 -11.51 -0.40
CA ARG A 78 -1.46 -12.82 -0.98
C ARG A 78 -2.38 -13.04 -2.17
N LEU A 79 -1.80 -13.40 -3.30
CA LEU A 79 -2.54 -13.75 -4.52
C LEU A 79 -2.13 -15.16 -4.90
N TYR A 80 -2.98 -16.14 -4.59
CA TYR A 80 -2.65 -17.54 -4.84
C TYR A 80 -3.75 -18.24 -5.64
N SER A 81 -3.37 -19.29 -6.36
CA SER A 81 -4.30 -20.16 -7.09
C SER A 81 -4.19 -21.58 -6.55
N LYS A 82 -5.32 -22.30 -6.55
CA LYS A 82 -5.39 -23.73 -6.25
C LYS A 82 -6.12 -24.44 -7.38
N GLU A 83 -5.64 -25.61 -7.74
CA GLU A 83 -6.33 -26.50 -8.67
C GLU A 83 -7.38 -27.30 -7.89
N ASN A 84 -8.61 -27.30 -8.40
CA ASN A 84 -9.66 -28.17 -7.90
C ASN A 84 -9.44 -29.61 -8.41
N ILE A 85 -10.09 -30.56 -7.75
CA ILE A 85 -10.07 -31.99 -8.12
C ILE A 85 -10.57 -32.20 -9.56
N ASP A 86 -11.43 -31.30 -10.05
CA ASP A 86 -11.98 -31.30 -11.41
C ASP A 86 -11.06 -30.69 -12.49
N GLY A 87 -9.86 -30.22 -12.11
CA GLY A 87 -8.90 -29.58 -13.03
C GLY A 87 -9.08 -28.06 -13.23
N ASP A 88 -10.10 -27.46 -12.60
CA ASP A 88 -10.34 -26.03 -12.66
C ASP A 88 -9.44 -25.24 -11.70
N THR A 89 -8.79 -24.19 -12.20
CA THR A 89 -7.99 -23.28 -11.34
C THR A 89 -8.88 -22.26 -10.66
N ILE A 90 -8.90 -22.28 -9.32
CA ILE A 90 -9.57 -21.28 -8.48
C ILE A 90 -8.56 -20.29 -7.96
N TYR A 91 -8.93 -19.01 -7.97
CA TYR A 91 -8.09 -17.90 -7.53
C TYR A 91 -8.58 -17.36 -6.19
N PHE A 92 -7.62 -17.03 -5.33
CA PHE A 92 -7.86 -16.52 -3.98
C PHE A 92 -7.05 -15.24 -3.76
N ILE A 93 -7.69 -14.29 -3.10
CA ILE A 93 -7.11 -13.00 -2.71
C ILE A 93 -7.21 -12.92 -1.19
N GLN A 94 -6.07 -12.83 -0.52
CA GLN A 94 -6.00 -12.55 0.91
C GLN A 94 -5.33 -11.20 1.14
N THR A 95 -5.91 -10.39 2.01
CA THR A 95 -5.35 -9.11 2.44
C THR A 95 -5.14 -9.13 3.94
N GLY A 96 -4.06 -8.53 4.42
CA GLY A 96 -3.90 -8.28 5.84
C GLY A 96 -4.89 -7.26 6.39
N LEU A 97 -4.74 -6.95 7.68
CA LEU A 97 -5.43 -5.84 8.35
C LEU A 97 -4.82 -4.47 8.00
N PHE A 98 -4.62 -4.21 6.72
CA PHE A 98 -4.12 -2.95 6.19
C PHE A 98 -5.17 -2.28 5.32
N ALA A 99 -5.12 -0.96 5.24
CA ALA A 99 -5.96 -0.17 4.35
C ALA A 99 -5.10 0.83 3.61
N GLY A 100 -5.33 0.99 2.31
CA GLY A 100 -4.52 1.87 1.49
C GLY A 100 -4.33 1.38 0.06
N ILE A 101 -3.27 1.88 -0.56
CA ILE A 101 -2.98 1.64 -1.98
C ILE A 101 -1.62 0.98 -2.08
N LEU A 102 -1.60 -0.13 -2.83
CA LEU A 102 -0.39 -0.89 -3.10
C LEU A 102 -0.16 -0.92 -4.61
N TYR A 103 1.05 -0.59 -5.04
CA TYR A 103 1.47 -0.76 -6.43
C TYR A 103 2.38 -1.98 -6.53
N TYR A 104 1.97 -2.97 -7.32
CA TYR A 104 2.73 -4.20 -7.52
C TYR A 104 2.59 -4.69 -8.96
N LYS A 105 3.71 -5.02 -9.62
CA LYS A 105 3.74 -5.47 -11.04
C LYS A 105 2.92 -4.57 -11.99
N ASN A 106 3.03 -3.25 -11.84
CA ASN A 106 2.27 -2.24 -12.61
C ASN A 106 0.74 -2.33 -12.44
N CYS A 107 0.27 -2.99 -11.38
CA CYS A 107 -1.13 -3.03 -10.97
C CYS A 107 -1.30 -2.22 -9.68
N GLN A 108 -2.39 -1.47 -9.60
CA GLN A 108 -2.80 -0.74 -8.41
C GLN A 108 -3.84 -1.57 -7.67
N PHE A 109 -3.53 -1.98 -6.44
CA PHE A 109 -4.44 -2.63 -5.51
C PHE A 109 -4.95 -1.58 -4.53
N ASN A 110 -6.27 -1.46 -4.44
CA ASN A 110 -6.94 -0.62 -3.44
C ASN A 110 -7.50 -1.53 -2.35
N ILE A 111 -6.88 -1.52 -1.18
CA ILE A 111 -7.34 -2.28 -0.02
C ILE A 111 -8.25 -1.37 0.79
N GLU A 112 -9.55 -1.58 0.64
CA GLU A 112 -10.58 -0.82 1.34
C GLU A 112 -10.90 -1.43 2.70
N THR A 113 -11.36 -0.59 3.62
CA THR A 113 -11.85 -1.06 4.91
C THR A 113 -13.28 -1.56 4.80
N LYS A 114 -13.63 -2.61 5.54
CA LYS A 114 -15.02 -3.05 5.71
C LYS A 114 -15.92 -1.97 6.36
N TYR A 115 -15.33 -1.01 7.07
CA TYR A 115 -16.07 0.03 7.77
C TYR A 115 -16.62 1.09 6.81
N VAL A 116 -17.75 1.69 7.19
CA VAL A 116 -18.36 2.79 6.45
C VAL A 116 -17.40 3.99 6.41
N ASN A 117 -17.30 4.65 5.26
CA ASN A 117 -16.42 5.80 5.04
C ASN A 117 -16.55 6.91 6.09
N SER A 118 -17.76 7.15 6.63
CA SER A 118 -17.98 8.12 7.70
C SER A 118 -17.26 7.74 9.01
N ILE A 119 -17.28 6.45 9.37
CA ILE A 119 -16.58 5.91 10.53
C ILE A 119 -15.08 5.98 10.31
N LEU A 120 -14.60 5.59 9.12
CA LEU A 120 -13.18 5.67 8.77
C LEU A 120 -12.67 7.12 8.90
N LYS A 121 -13.37 8.09 8.33
CA LYS A 121 -13.02 9.52 8.46
C LYS A 121 -12.98 9.96 9.93
N ARG A 122 -13.96 9.57 10.74
CA ARG A 122 -14.00 9.90 12.17
C ARG A 122 -12.84 9.24 12.94
N MET A 123 -12.47 8.00 12.59
CA MET A 123 -11.31 7.32 13.15
C MET A 123 -10.00 8.02 12.77
N LEU A 124 -9.84 8.42 11.51
CA LEU A 124 -8.67 9.18 11.05
C LEU A 124 -8.56 10.52 11.77
N ASN A 125 -9.66 11.27 11.90
CA ASN A 125 -9.69 12.54 12.65
C ASN A 125 -9.31 12.34 14.13
N PHE A 126 -9.79 11.27 14.78
CA PHE A 126 -9.59 11.06 16.21
C PHE A 126 -8.26 10.40 16.57
N VAL A 127 -7.78 9.46 15.75
CA VAL A 127 -6.63 8.62 16.08
C VAL A 127 -5.34 9.24 15.56
N ASN A 128 -5.41 10.00 14.46
CA ASN A 128 -4.24 10.38 13.66
C ASN A 128 -4.06 11.89 13.53
N ASP A 129 -4.94 12.69 14.13
CA ASP A 129 -5.01 14.15 13.98
C ASP A 129 -5.08 14.61 12.50
N ILE A 130 -5.61 13.75 11.62
CA ILE A 130 -5.84 14.06 10.21
C ILE A 130 -7.27 14.55 10.09
N TYR A 131 -7.47 15.86 10.02
CA TYR A 131 -8.79 16.46 9.88
C TYR A 131 -9.26 16.40 8.43
N ILE A 132 -10.15 15.45 8.13
CA ILE A 132 -10.86 15.40 6.86
C ILE A 132 -12.17 16.17 7.03
N ASP A 133 -12.31 17.28 6.30
CA ASP A 133 -13.53 18.07 6.30
C ASP A 133 -14.74 17.19 5.93
N THR A 134 -15.77 17.28 6.76
CA THR A 134 -17.03 16.54 6.58
C THR A 134 -18.05 17.31 5.75
N THR A 135 -17.80 18.58 5.46
CA THR A 135 -18.67 19.43 4.67
C THR A 135 -18.56 19.03 3.19
N PRO A 136 -19.67 18.71 2.51
CA PRO A 136 -19.64 18.42 1.09
C PRO A 136 -19.30 19.71 0.34
N PHE A 137 -18.12 19.75 -0.30
CA PHE A 137 -17.79 20.83 -1.22
C PHE A 137 -18.53 20.59 -2.55
N ASN A 138 -19.09 21.66 -3.13
CA ASN A 138 -19.82 21.61 -4.41
C ASN A 138 -18.90 21.42 -5.64
N ALA A 139 -17.59 21.21 -5.45
CA ALA A 139 -16.62 21.07 -6.52
C ALA A 139 -16.55 19.62 -7.03
N ILE A 140 -17.06 19.44 -8.25
CA ILE A 140 -16.84 18.38 -9.26
C ILE A 140 -16.37 17.03 -8.70
N LYS A 141 -17.30 16.08 -8.70
CA LYS A 141 -17.06 14.65 -8.43
C LYS A 141 -16.20 14.03 -9.53
N ASP A 142 -14.88 14.09 -9.38
CA ASP A 142 -14.04 13.09 -10.01
C ASP A 142 -14.33 11.75 -9.30
N LYS A 143 -15.07 10.86 -9.97
CA LYS A 143 -15.55 9.59 -9.37
C LYS A 143 -14.43 8.63 -8.98
N ASN A 144 -13.19 8.89 -9.43
CA ASN A 144 -12.06 7.96 -9.33
C ASN A 144 -11.05 8.30 -8.23
N ASN A 145 -11.31 9.31 -7.39
CA ASN A 145 -10.28 9.77 -6.47
C ASN A 145 -10.29 8.96 -5.18
N ASN A 146 -9.36 8.01 -5.11
CA ASN A 146 -9.12 7.19 -3.93
C ASN A 146 -8.72 8.07 -2.72
N GLN A 147 -9.51 8.00 -1.64
CA GLN A 147 -9.33 8.79 -0.42
C GLN A 147 -7.93 8.62 0.20
N PHE A 148 -7.34 7.43 0.09
CA PHE A 148 -6.00 7.17 0.62
C PHE A 148 -4.91 7.94 -0.12
N LYS A 149 -5.07 8.20 -1.44
CA LYS A 149 -4.11 9.07 -2.18
C LYS A 149 -4.09 10.46 -1.58
N PHE A 150 -5.26 11.04 -1.31
CA PHE A 150 -5.33 12.37 -0.72
C PHE A 150 -4.73 12.42 0.67
N ILE A 151 -5.00 11.41 1.50
CA ILE A 151 -4.42 11.32 2.84
C ILE A 151 -2.88 11.27 2.75
N ILE A 152 -2.33 10.42 1.89
CA ILE A 152 -0.87 10.31 1.71
C ILE A 152 -0.28 11.63 1.19
N SER A 153 -0.89 12.23 0.17
CA SER A 153 -0.44 13.53 -0.37
C SER A 153 -0.48 14.64 0.68
N TYR A 154 -1.54 14.69 1.49
CA TYR A 154 -1.67 15.68 2.55
C TYR A 154 -0.57 15.51 3.61
N LEU A 155 -0.33 14.28 4.08
CA LEU A 155 0.73 13.98 5.05
C LEU A 155 2.12 14.34 4.50
N PHE A 156 2.35 14.07 3.22
CA PHE A 156 3.59 14.46 2.54
C PHE A 156 3.77 15.98 2.53
N ILE A 157 2.76 16.74 2.09
CA ILE A 157 2.81 18.21 2.08
C ILE A 157 3.04 18.76 3.49
N GLN A 158 2.30 18.27 4.49
CA GLN A 158 2.46 18.70 5.88
C GLN A 158 3.88 18.42 6.40
N SER A 159 4.44 17.26 6.05
CA SER A 159 5.82 16.91 6.41
C SER A 159 6.85 17.81 5.70
N LEU A 160 6.59 18.17 4.44
CA LEU A 160 7.43 19.04 3.63
C LEU A 160 7.42 20.47 4.16
N GLU A 161 6.26 21.01 4.53
CA GLU A 161 6.12 22.34 5.14
C GLU A 161 6.89 22.42 6.45
N LYS A 162 6.73 21.39 7.30
CA LYS A 162 7.48 21.30 8.56
C LYS A 162 8.99 21.24 8.32
N ALA A 163 9.44 20.46 7.33
CA ALA A 163 10.84 20.39 6.94
C ALA A 163 11.34 21.71 6.35
N ALA A 164 10.53 22.43 5.58
CA ALA A 164 10.89 23.74 5.03
C ALA A 164 11.13 24.78 6.14
N ILE A 165 10.33 24.75 7.21
CA ILE A 165 10.49 25.63 8.39
C ILE A 165 11.74 25.25 9.21
N LEU A 166 11.98 23.95 9.41
CA LEU A 166 13.13 23.46 10.20
C LEU A 166 14.45 23.43 9.41
N GLY A 167 14.37 23.52 8.08
CA GLY A 167 15.46 23.26 7.15
C GLY A 167 15.35 21.86 6.53
N LEU A 168 15.45 21.80 5.19
CA LEU A 168 15.49 20.52 4.48
C LEU A 168 16.76 19.75 4.91
N PRO A 169 16.66 18.42 5.09
CA PRO A 169 17.82 17.61 5.44
C PRO A 169 18.88 17.71 4.33
N GLN A 170 20.10 18.07 4.71
CA GLN A 170 21.24 18.12 3.82
C GLN A 170 22.26 17.08 4.28
N GLU A 171 22.75 16.28 3.34
CA GLU A 171 23.83 15.33 3.58
C GLU A 171 25.12 15.84 2.94
N TYR A 172 26.22 15.73 3.67
CA TYR A 172 27.53 16.06 3.13
C TYR A 172 27.99 14.95 2.19
N ILE A 173 28.03 15.25 0.90
CA ILE A 173 28.58 14.36 -0.13
C ILE A 173 29.94 14.90 -0.53
N SER A 174 30.97 14.05 -0.48
CA SER A 174 32.30 14.41 -0.95
C SER A 174 32.36 14.29 -2.47
N HIS A 175 32.70 15.39 -3.14
CA HIS A 175 32.90 15.42 -4.59
C HIS A 175 34.33 15.86 -4.91
N LYS A 176 35.05 15.07 -5.70
CA LYS A 176 36.32 15.49 -6.30
C LYS A 176 36.03 16.25 -7.59
N LEU A 177 36.42 17.51 -7.65
CA LEU A 177 36.22 18.39 -8.81
C LEU A 177 37.56 18.95 -9.26
N LYS A 178 37.83 18.93 -10.57
CA LYS A 178 38.98 19.60 -11.18
C LYS A 178 38.51 20.95 -11.71
N ASN A 179 38.79 22.02 -10.97
CA ASN A 179 38.34 23.36 -11.33
C ASN A 179 39.41 24.40 -11.01
N ASN A 180 39.34 25.58 -11.64
CA ASN A 180 40.32 26.64 -11.45
C ASN A 180 40.17 27.35 -10.09
N LYS A 181 39.05 27.13 -9.39
CA LYS A 181 38.79 27.62 -8.03
C LYS A 181 38.92 26.47 -7.03
N VAL A 182 39.79 26.64 -6.06
CA VAL A 182 40.02 25.67 -4.98
C VAL A 182 38.95 25.81 -3.90
N ARG A 183 38.30 24.70 -3.52
CA ARG A 183 37.37 24.60 -2.39
C ARG A 183 37.57 23.26 -1.68
N GLY A 184 37.80 23.28 -0.37
CA GLY A 184 38.01 22.07 0.42
C GLY A 184 39.43 21.49 0.31
N GLN A 185 39.55 20.17 0.47
CA GLN A 185 40.83 19.45 0.42
C GLN A 185 41.34 19.33 -1.02
N ILE A 186 42.62 19.68 -1.23
CA ILE A 186 43.30 19.53 -2.52
C ILE A 186 43.91 18.13 -2.58
N ASP A 187 43.61 17.39 -3.65
CA ASP A 187 44.30 16.16 -3.99
C ASP A 187 45.57 16.51 -4.77
N ILE A 188 46.73 16.34 -4.14
CA ILE A 188 48.05 16.71 -4.70
C ILE A 188 48.68 15.51 -5.45
N ASN A 189 48.14 14.30 -5.26
CA ASN A 189 48.60 13.11 -5.95
C ASN A 189 47.95 13.06 -7.34
N CYS A 190 48.68 13.56 -8.34
CA CYS A 190 48.38 13.39 -9.76
C CYS A 190 49.03 12.11 -10.30
#